data_AF-A0A2D5MRR7-F1
#
_entry.id   AF-A0A2D5MRR7-F1
#
_cell.length_a   1.000
_cell.length_b   1.000
_cell.length_c   1.000
_cell.angle_alpha   90.00
_cell.angle_beta   90.00
_cell.angle_gamma   90.00
#
_symmetry.space_group_name_H-M   'P 1'
#
loop_
_entity.id
_entity.type
_entity.pdbx_description
1 polymer ?
#
loop_
_entity_poly.entity_id
_entity_poly.type
_entity_poly.pdbx_seq_one_letter_code
_entity_poly.pdbx_strand_id
1 'polypeptide(L)' 'MAALVWLTNTKCMSDSTLKGASILILEDELLLRKHLAAVLEQQGTDVTAMGTVDEARCH' A
#
# COMPACT_ATOMS: atom_id res chain seq x y z
N MET A 1 32.26 -12.85 7.23
CA MET A 1 31.06 -12.04 6.97
C MET A 1 29.91 -13.02 6.74
N ALA A 2 29.11 -13.28 7.77
CA ALA A 2 28.06 -14.30 7.75
C ALA A 2 26.88 -13.85 6.88
N ALA A 3 26.30 -14.82 6.17
CA ALA A 3 25.19 -14.67 5.23
C ALA A 3 23.92 -14.11 5.88
N LEU A 4 23.13 -13.35 5.11
CA LEU A 4 21.69 -13.37 5.26
C LEU A 4 20.99 -13.14 3.91
N VAL A 5 20.51 -14.27 3.39
CA VAL A 5 19.27 -14.46 2.62
C VAL A 5 19.09 -13.60 1.37
N TRP A 6 19.30 -14.28 0.24
CA TRP A 6 18.75 -13.92 -1.06
C TRP A 6 17.21 -14.00 -0.98
N LEU A 7 16.53 -12.87 -0.91
CA LEU A 7 15.09 -12.82 -1.17
C LEU A 7 14.89 -12.58 -2.66
N THR A 8 14.79 -13.70 -3.38
CA THR A 8 14.47 -13.75 -4.80
C THR A 8 13.02 -13.32 -5.03
N ASN A 9 12.80 -12.16 -5.65
CA ASN A 9 11.77 -12.05 -6.68
C ASN A 9 12.00 -10.83 -7.58
N THR A 10 12.96 -10.94 -8.50
CA THR A 10 13.02 -10.07 -9.68
C THR A 10 11.96 -10.54 -10.68
N LYS A 11 10.67 -10.42 -10.35
CA LYS A 11 9.63 -10.41 -11.38
C LYS A 11 9.63 -8.99 -11.94
N CYS A 12 10.01 -8.86 -13.21
CA CYS A 12 9.85 -7.65 -14.00
C CYS A 12 8.45 -7.06 -13.72
N MET A 13 8.36 -6.04 -12.85
CA MET A 13 7.11 -5.37 -12.50
C MET A 13 6.82 -4.31 -13.56
N SER A 14 6.56 -4.75 -14.79
CA SER A 14 6.06 -3.88 -15.85
C SER A 14 4.52 -3.83 -15.88
N ASP A 15 3.85 -4.60 -15.03
CA ASP A 15 2.43 -4.46 -14.71
C ASP A 15 2.32 -4.28 -13.20
N SER A 16 1.72 -3.18 -12.76
CA SER A 16 1.56 -2.89 -11.35
C SER A 16 0.81 -4.04 -10.68
N THR A 17 1.50 -4.78 -9.81
CA THR A 17 1.00 -6.04 -9.19
C THR A 17 -0.28 -5.82 -8.38
N LEU A 18 -0.56 -4.58 -8.00
CA LEU A 18 -1.72 -4.16 -7.23
C LEU A 18 -2.84 -3.55 -8.10
N LYS A 19 -2.74 -3.64 -9.43
CA LYS A 19 -3.76 -3.09 -10.32
C LYS A 19 -5.10 -3.81 -10.10
N GLY A 20 -6.14 -3.05 -9.76
CA GLY A 20 -7.47 -3.56 -9.48
C GLY A 20 -7.64 -4.22 -8.11
N ALA A 21 -6.64 -4.16 -7.22
CA ALA A 21 -6.84 -4.50 -5.82
C ALA A 21 -7.57 -3.35 -5.10
N SER A 22 -8.34 -3.68 -4.07
CA SER A 22 -8.91 -2.70 -3.14
C SER A 22 -8.11 -2.75 -1.83
N ILE A 23 -7.53 -1.62 -1.43
CA ILE A 23 -6.67 -1.50 -0.25
C ILE A 23 -7.25 -0.47 0.71
N LEU A 24 -7.40 -0.88 1.97
CA LEU A 24 -7.72 0.02 3.07
C LEU A 24 -6.45 0.42 3.82
N ILE A 25 -6.24 1.72 3.98
CA ILE A 25 -5.12 2.30 4.71
C ILE A 25 -5.68 2.91 6.00
N LEU A 26 -5.16 2.47 7.14
CA LEU A 26 -5.44 3.09 8.44
C LEU A 26 -4.14 3.72 8.96
N GLU A 27 -4.05 5.03 8.86
CA GLU A 27 -2.85 5.77 9.23
C GLU A 27 -3.26 7.06 9.95
N ASP A 28 -2.79 7.27 11.18
CA ASP A 28 -3.15 8.43 12.00
C ASP A 28 -2.55 9.73 11.45
N GLU A 29 -1.30 9.69 10.99
CA GLU A 29 -0.61 10.85 10.42
C GLU A 29 -1.13 11.20 9.01
N LEU A 30 -1.64 12.43 8.85
CA LEU A 30 -2.35 12.87 7.65
C LEU A 30 -1.43 12.88 6.41
N LEU A 31 -0.20 13.36 6.56
CA LEU A 31 0.74 13.45 5.44
C LEU A 31 1.18 12.06 4.97
N LEU A 32 1.42 11.15 5.91
CA LEU A 32 1.80 9.78 5.61
C LEU A 32 0.67 9.04 4.91
N ARG A 33 -0.56 9.17 5.42
CA ARG A 33 -1.76 8.59 4.82
C ARG A 33 -1.94 9.02 3.36
N LYS A 34 -1.83 10.33 3.10
CA LYS A 34 -1.96 10.89 1.74
C LYS A 34 -0.85 10.40 0.82
N HIS A 35 0.38 10.34 1.33
CA HIS A 35 1.51 9.85 0.55
C HIS A 35 1.32 8.38 0.17
N LEU A 36 0.92 7.53 1.12
CA LEU A 36 0.71 6.11 0.89
C LEU A 36 -0.44 5.89 -0.11
N ALA A 37 -1.55 6.63 0.03
CA ALA A 37 -2.65 6.56 -0.90
C ALA A 37 -2.23 6.96 -2.32
N ALA A 38 -1.51 8.08 -2.46
CA ALA A 38 -1.05 8.55 -3.77
C ALA A 38 -0.09 7.55 -4.46
N VAL A 39 0.78 6.89 -3.71
CA VAL A 39 1.68 5.87 -4.25
C VAL A 39 0.91 4.63 -4.71
N LEU A 40 -0.09 4.20 -3.96
CA LEU A 40 -0.91 3.02 -4.28
C LEU A 40 -1.90 3.29 -5.43
N GLU A 41 -2.51 4.47 -5.49
CA GLU A 41 -3.33 4.90 -6.63
C GLU A 41 -2.53 4.94 -7.94
N GLN A 42 -1.27 5.38 -7.89
CA GLN A 42 -0.37 5.34 -9.06
C GLN A 42 -0.09 3.90 -9.55
N GLN A 43 -0.28 2.90 -8.68
CA GLN A 43 -0.20 1.49 -9.05
C GLN A 43 -1.53 0.92 -9.58
N GLY A 44 -2.53 1.76 -9.80
CA GLY A 44 -3.83 1.37 -10.36
C GLY A 44 -4.71 0.63 -9.35
N THR A 45 -4.50 0.91 -8.08
CA THR A 45 -5.20 0.29 -6.95
C THR A 45 -6.34 1.19 -6.49
N ASP A 46 -7.46 0.60 -6.09
CA ASP A 46 -8.56 1.32 -5.46
C ASP A 46 -8.24 1.46 -3.98
N VAL A 47 -8.06 2.69 -3.51
CA VAL A 47 -7.55 2.96 -2.16
C VAL A 47 -8.60 3.69 -1.34
N THR A 48 -8.92 3.16 -0.17
CA THR A 48 -9.62 3.93 0.86
C THR A 48 -8.68 4.22 2.03
N ALA A 49 -8.49 5.50 2.33
CA ALA A 49 -7.62 5.93 3.41
C ALA A 49 -8.41 6.53 4.58
N MET A 50 -8.16 6.05 5.79
CA MET A 50 -8.86 6.44 7.02
C MET A 50 -7.87 6.78 8.12
N GLY A 51 -8.28 7.67 9.03
CA GLY A 51 -7.41 8.20 10.08
C GLY A 51 -7.61 7.59 11.43
N THR A 52 -8.75 6.96 11.64
CA THR A 52 -9.09 6.35 12.90
C THR A 52 -9.70 4.98 12.69
N VAL A 53 -9.54 4.13 13.70
CA VAL A 53 -10.16 2.80 13.71
C VAL A 53 -11.69 2.94 13.66
N ASP A 54 -12.25 3.99 14.25
CA ASP A 54 -13.70 4.21 14.26
C ASP A 54 -14.25 4.44 12.85
N GLU A 55 -13.58 5.29 12.07
CA GLU A 55 -13.86 5.48 10.64
C GLU A 55 -13.76 4.14 9.88
N ALA A 56 -12.71 3.36 10.13
CA ALA A 56 -12.47 2.08 9.45
C ALA A 56 -13.48 0.97 9.78
N ARG A 57 -14.14 1.03 10.94
CA ARG A 57 -15.13 0.02 11.35
C ARG A 57 -16.50 0.18 10.69
N CYS A 58 -16.77 1.35 10.10
CA CYS A 58 -18.03 1.66 9.42
C CYS A 58 -17.95 1.52 7.89
N HIS A 59 -16.80 1.07 7.38
CA HIS A 59 -16.50 0.91 5.95
C HIS A 59 -16.46 -0.56 5.56
#